data_AF-A0A6G1REX0-F1
#
_entry.id   AF-A0A6G1REX0-F1
#
_cell.length_a   1.000
_cell.length_b   1.000
_cell.length_c   1.000
_cell.angle_alpha   90.00
_cell.angle_beta   90.00
_cell.angle_gamma   90.00
#
_symmetry.space_group_name_H-M   'P 1'
#
loop_
_entity.id
_entity.type
_entity.pdbx_description
1 polymer ?
#
loop_
_entity_poly.entity_id
_entity_poly.type
_entity_poly.pdbx_seq_one_letter_code
_entity_poly.pdbx_strand_id
1 'polypeptide(L)'
;GTERRKSDTGITLPTLRVSLIQDMRHVQNMSEIKTDVGRARAWIRLSLEKKLLSQHLKQLLSNQALAKKLYKRYAFLRCEEEREQFLYHLLSLNAVDYFCFTSVFTTIMIPYRSVIIPIKKLSNAITTSNPWICVSGELGDTGVMQIPKNHLEMTFEC
;
A
#
# COMPACT_ATOMS: atom_id res chain seq x y z
N GLY A 1 38.86 -21.01 -5.08
CA GLY A 1 37.69 -20.43 -4.42
C GLY A 1 37.30 -19.16 -5.14
N THR A 2 36.17 -19.16 -5.82
CA THR A 2 35.67 -18.00 -6.58
C THR A 2 34.66 -17.26 -5.72
N GLU A 3 35.11 -16.21 -5.04
CA GLU A 3 34.25 -15.31 -4.29
C GLU A 3 33.27 -14.61 -5.23
N ARG A 4 31.98 -14.95 -5.07
CA ARG A 4 30.87 -14.15 -5.58
C ARG A 4 30.93 -12.77 -4.92
N ARG A 5 31.38 -11.77 -5.66
CA ARG A 5 31.20 -10.36 -5.30
C ARG A 5 29.70 -10.08 -5.15
N LYS A 6 29.20 -10.06 -3.90
CA LYS A 6 27.91 -9.46 -3.56
C LYS A 6 28.05 -7.95 -3.77
N SER A 7 27.44 -7.43 -4.84
CA SER A 7 27.28 -5.99 -5.04
C SER A 7 26.18 -5.49 -4.10
N ASP A 8 26.57 -5.01 -2.92
CA ASP A 8 25.72 -4.18 -2.06
C ASP A 8 25.54 -2.81 -2.73
N THR A 9 24.63 -2.74 -3.70
CA THR A 9 24.04 -1.47 -4.13
C THR A 9 22.61 -1.42 -3.63
N GLY A 10 22.46 -1.33 -2.31
CA GLY A 10 21.18 -1.19 -1.63
C GLY A 10 20.55 0.17 -1.90
N ILE A 11 20.01 0.38 -3.10
CA ILE A 11 18.96 1.37 -3.28
C ILE A 11 17.69 0.72 -2.74
N THR A 12 17.46 0.85 -1.43
CA THR A 12 16.19 0.46 -0.84
C THR A 12 15.14 1.48 -1.27
N LEU A 13 14.07 1.03 -1.92
CA LEU A 13 12.93 1.92 -2.15
C LEU A 13 12.46 2.43 -0.77
N PRO A 14 12.19 3.74 -0.62
CA PRO A 14 11.62 4.22 0.62
C PRO A 14 10.30 3.49 0.84
N THR A 15 10.14 2.94 2.05
CA THR A 15 8.92 2.27 2.45
C THR A 15 7.75 3.25 2.30
N LEU A 16 6.65 2.78 1.72
CA LEU A 16 5.46 3.60 1.59
C LEU A 16 5.02 4.04 2.99
N ARG A 17 4.80 5.35 3.18
CA ARG A 17 4.34 5.85 4.48
C ARG A 17 2.99 5.21 4.80
N VAL A 18 2.92 4.52 5.93
CA VAL A 18 1.66 4.00 6.46
C VAL A 18 0.89 5.15 7.09
N SER A 19 -0.35 5.38 6.64
CA SER A 19 -1.21 6.41 7.19
C SER A 19 -2.68 6.05 7.05
N LEU A 20 -3.33 5.83 8.20
CA LEU A 20 -4.78 5.66 8.32
C LEU A 20 -5.55 6.73 7.54
N ILE A 21 -5.15 8.00 7.68
CA ILE A 21 -5.86 9.13 7.08
C ILE A 21 -5.69 9.13 5.56
N GLN A 22 -4.52 8.77 5.02
CA GLN A 22 -4.33 8.69 3.58
C GLN A 22 -5.19 7.58 2.97
N ASP A 23 -5.25 6.41 3.62
CA ASP A 23 -6.06 5.29 3.13
C ASP A 23 -7.56 5.57 3.23
N MET A 24 -8.02 6.26 4.29
CA MET A 24 -9.41 6.74 4.37
C MET A 24 -9.73 7.75 3.25
N ARG A 25 -8.83 8.70 2.99
CA ARG A 25 -9.02 9.69 1.92
C ARG A 25 -9.04 9.05 0.53
N HIS A 26 -8.17 8.07 0.29
CA HIS A 26 -8.17 7.32 -0.97
C HIS A 26 -9.55 6.72 -1.24
N VAL A 27 -10.13 6.02 -0.25
CA VAL A 27 -11.47 5.43 -0.39
C VAL A 27 -12.58 6.49 -0.48
N GLN A 28 -12.45 7.62 0.21
CA GLN A 28 -13.42 8.72 0.13
C GLN A 28 -13.45 9.38 -1.26
N ASN A 29 -12.32 9.37 -1.97
CA ASN A 29 -12.20 9.95 -3.30
C ASN A 29 -12.70 9.01 -4.43
N MET A 30 -13.01 7.74 -4.11
CA MET A 30 -13.61 6.80 -5.06
C MET A 30 -15.07 7.19 -5.32
N SER A 31 -15.34 7.75 -6.49
CA SER A 31 -16.66 8.29 -6.87
C SER A 31 -17.75 7.22 -7.04
N GLU A 32 -17.33 5.98 -7.29
CA GLU A 32 -18.18 4.80 -7.46
C GLU A 32 -18.87 4.41 -6.14
N ILE A 33 -18.25 4.73 -5.00
CA ILE A 33 -18.73 4.34 -3.67
C ILE A 33 -19.53 5.48 -3.04
N LYS A 34 -20.85 5.39 -3.17
CA LYS A 34 -21.78 6.45 -2.74
C LYS A 34 -22.19 6.38 -1.27
N THR A 35 -22.09 5.21 -0.64
CA THR A 35 -22.62 5.00 0.73
C THR A 35 -21.51 4.91 1.77
N ASP A 36 -21.78 5.37 2.99
CA ASP A 36 -20.82 5.28 4.09
C ASP A 36 -20.49 3.82 4.45
N VAL A 37 -21.47 2.93 4.37
CA VAL A 37 -21.27 1.48 4.54
C VAL A 37 -20.36 0.93 3.44
N GLY A 38 -20.54 1.37 2.19
CA GLY A 38 -19.67 1.01 1.08
C GLY A 38 -18.23 1.46 1.30
N ARG A 39 -18.04 2.72 1.75
CA ARG A 39 -16.71 3.28 2.06
C ARG A 39 -16.03 2.53 3.19
N ALA A 40 -16.75 2.21 4.26
CA ALA A 40 -16.21 1.40 5.35
C ALA A 40 -15.78 0.00 4.86
N ARG A 41 -16.62 -0.65 4.05
CA ARG A 41 -16.33 -1.97 3.46
C ARG A 41 -15.12 -1.94 2.51
N ALA A 42 -14.94 -0.88 1.74
CA ALA A 42 -13.80 -0.71 0.85
C ALA A 42 -12.52 -0.41 1.65
N TRP A 43 -12.61 0.41 2.69
CA TRP A 43 -11.48 0.71 3.58
C TRP A 43 -10.97 -0.52 4.34
N ILE A 44 -11.86 -1.41 4.78
CA ILE A 44 -11.47 -2.70 5.38
C ILE A 44 -10.72 -3.56 4.36
N ARG A 45 -11.25 -3.70 3.14
CA ARG A 45 -10.58 -4.46 2.06
C ARG A 45 -9.19 -3.92 1.75
N LEU A 46 -9.07 -2.60 1.58
CA LEU A 46 -7.79 -1.92 1.36
C LEU A 46 -6.81 -2.20 2.51
N SER A 47 -7.29 -2.09 3.75
CA SER A 47 -6.44 -2.31 4.92
C SER A 47 -6.03 -3.77 5.09
N LEU A 48 -6.85 -4.74 4.67
CA LEU A 48 -6.50 -6.17 4.66
C LEU A 48 -5.42 -6.49 3.63
N GLU A 49 -5.62 -6.02 2.40
CA GLU A 49 -4.67 -6.22 1.30
C GLU A 49 -3.32 -5.55 1.58
N LYS A 50 -3.32 -4.37 2.22
CA LYS A 50 -2.09 -3.71 2.71
C LYS A 50 -1.51 -4.34 3.98
N LYS A 51 -2.19 -5.29 4.63
CA LYS A 51 -1.80 -5.89 5.93
C LYS A 51 -1.70 -4.90 7.09
N LEU A 52 -2.58 -3.89 7.08
CA LEU A 52 -2.60 -2.76 8.01
C LEU A 52 -3.85 -2.67 8.90
N LEU A 53 -4.83 -3.56 8.74
CA LEU A 53 -6.13 -3.44 9.43
C LEU A 53 -6.00 -3.30 10.95
N SER A 54 -5.21 -4.16 11.60
CA SER A 54 -4.97 -4.10 13.05
C SER A 54 -4.29 -2.78 13.44
N GLN A 55 -3.25 -2.36 12.71
CA GLN A 55 -2.51 -1.13 12.97
C GLN A 55 -3.42 0.11 12.85
N HIS A 56 -4.24 0.17 11.81
CA HIS A 56 -5.18 1.25 11.59
C HIS A 56 -6.25 1.35 12.67
N LEU A 57 -6.86 0.21 13.04
CA LEU A 57 -7.86 0.19 14.10
C LEU A 57 -7.25 0.53 15.46
N LYS A 58 -6.02 0.08 15.75
CA LYS A 58 -5.26 0.49 16.94
C LYS A 58 -5.04 2.00 16.97
N GLN A 59 -4.64 2.60 15.85
CA GLN A 59 -4.47 4.05 15.75
C GLN A 59 -5.80 4.80 15.95
N LEU A 60 -6.88 4.34 15.32
CA LEU A 60 -8.21 4.95 15.45
C LEU A 60 -8.74 4.88 16.90
N LEU A 61 -8.56 3.73 17.55
CA LEU A 61 -9.05 3.45 18.90
C LEU A 61 -8.11 3.95 20.01
N SER A 62 -6.94 4.49 19.66
CA SER A 62 -6.03 5.10 20.64
C SER A 62 -6.65 6.34 21.31
N ASN A 63 -7.55 7.05 20.62
CA ASN A 63 -8.25 8.21 21.15
C ASN A 63 -9.42 7.80 22.07
N GLN A 64 -9.11 7.53 23.33
CA GLN A 64 -10.09 7.12 24.33
C GLN A 64 -11.19 8.17 24.57
N ALA A 65 -10.88 9.46 24.43
CA ALA A 65 -11.87 10.52 24.61
C ALA A 65 -12.97 10.45 23.54
N LEU A 66 -12.58 10.20 22.28
CA LEU A 66 -13.53 10.02 21.19
C LEU A 66 -14.37 8.74 21.39
N ALA A 67 -13.75 7.63 21.78
CA ALA A 67 -14.46 6.39 22.06
C ALA A 67 -15.48 6.55 23.20
N LYS A 68 -15.11 7.27 24.28
CA LYS A 68 -16.02 7.59 25.40
C LYS A 68 -17.19 8.48 24.98
N LYS A 69 -16.97 9.40 24.02
CA LYS A 69 -18.00 10.30 23.48
C LYS A 69 -19.00 9.57 22.58
N LEU A 70 -18.54 8.62 21.77
CA LEU A 70 -19.37 7.95 20.75
C LEU A 70 -20.01 6.64 21.23
N TYR A 71 -19.42 5.96 22.23
CA TYR A 71 -19.87 4.63 22.66
C TYR A 71 -20.32 4.58 24.13
N LYS A 72 -21.37 3.78 24.39
CA LYS A 72 -21.88 3.46 25.73
C LYS A 72 -20.81 2.76 26.57
N ARG A 73 -20.88 2.86 27.92
CA ARG A 73 -19.86 2.32 28.83
C ARG A 73 -19.60 0.82 28.67
N TYR A 74 -20.63 0.05 28.33
CA TYR A 74 -20.56 -1.41 28.12
C TYR A 74 -20.25 -1.80 26.66
N ALA A 75 -19.98 -0.84 25.78
CA ALA A 75 -19.65 -1.13 24.40
C ALA A 75 -18.28 -1.81 24.32
N PHE A 76 -18.18 -2.82 23.46
CA PHE A 76 -16.97 -3.56 23.14
C PHE A 76 -15.72 -2.68 22.97
N LEU A 77 -15.82 -1.60 22.19
CA LEU A 77 -14.70 -0.70 21.91
C LEU A 77 -14.17 0.09 23.11
N ARG A 78 -14.91 0.11 24.23
CA ARG A 78 -14.52 0.73 25.50
C ARG A 78 -13.98 -0.28 26.52
N CYS A 79 -14.16 -1.58 26.29
CA CYS A 79 -13.56 -2.62 27.11
C CYS A 79 -12.12 -2.84 26.62
N GLU A 80 -11.12 -2.48 27.44
CA GLU A 80 -9.71 -2.50 26.99
C GLU A 80 -9.21 -3.90 26.69
N GLU A 81 -9.56 -4.88 27.55
CA GLU A 81 -9.15 -6.28 27.39
C GLU A 81 -9.73 -6.90 26.11
N GLU A 82 -11.04 -6.77 25.90
CA GLU A 82 -11.71 -7.25 24.68
C GLU A 82 -11.15 -6.57 23.42
N ARG A 83 -10.92 -5.25 23.49
CA ARG A 83 -10.36 -4.48 22.38
C ARG A 83 -8.95 -4.93 22.03
N GLU A 84 -8.08 -5.14 23.02
CA GLU A 84 -6.72 -5.59 22.79
C GLU A 84 -6.67 -7.00 22.20
N GLN A 85 -7.47 -7.91 22.75
CA GLN A 85 -7.60 -9.26 22.22
C GLN A 85 -8.10 -9.25 20.76
N PHE A 86 -9.09 -8.41 20.46
CA PHE A 86 -9.58 -8.22 19.10
C PHE A 86 -8.50 -7.72 18.13
N LEU A 87 -7.75 -6.69 18.52
CA LEU A 87 -6.65 -6.16 17.69
C LEU A 87 -5.55 -7.21 17.48
N TYR A 88 -5.28 -8.04 18.49
CA TYR A 88 -4.30 -9.12 18.41
C TYR A 88 -4.77 -10.21 17.43
N HIS A 89 -6.03 -10.63 17.50
CA HIS A 89 -6.60 -11.58 16.55
C HIS A 89 -6.52 -11.09 15.10
N LEU A 90 -6.71 -9.79 14.86
CA LEU A 90 -6.56 -9.21 13.52
C LEU A 90 -5.14 -9.28 12.95
N LEU A 91 -4.10 -9.42 13.79
CA LEU A 91 -2.72 -9.59 13.30
C LEU A 91 -2.54 -10.92 12.57
N SER A 92 -3.33 -11.96 12.92
CA SER A 92 -3.28 -13.25 12.23
C SER A 92 -3.62 -13.12 10.74
N LEU A 93 -4.46 -12.14 10.37
CA LEU A 93 -4.84 -11.89 8.98
C LEU A 93 -3.64 -11.43 8.13
N ASN A 94 -2.59 -10.85 8.71
CA ASN A 94 -1.40 -10.45 7.97
C ASN A 94 -0.61 -11.64 7.39
N ALA A 95 -0.85 -12.85 7.91
CA ALA A 95 -0.22 -14.07 7.40
C ALA A 95 -0.79 -14.53 6.03
N VAL A 96 -1.92 -13.96 5.61
CA VAL A 96 -2.58 -14.31 4.35
C VAL A 96 -2.43 -13.16 3.35
N ASP A 97 -2.22 -13.49 2.08
CA ASP A 97 -2.23 -12.53 0.99
C ASP A 97 -3.68 -12.37 0.49
N TYR A 98 -4.23 -11.17 0.71
CA TYR A 98 -5.57 -10.80 0.26
C TYR A 98 -5.49 -9.94 -1.00
N PHE A 99 -6.35 -10.22 -1.98
CA PHE A 99 -6.54 -9.39 -3.17
C PHE A 99 -7.95 -8.76 -3.20
N CYS A 100 -8.56 -8.61 -2.02
CA CYS A 100 -9.99 -8.29 -1.90
C CYS A 100 -10.36 -6.83 -2.21
N PHE A 101 -9.37 -5.94 -2.34
CA PHE A 101 -9.56 -4.57 -2.82
C PHE A 101 -9.33 -4.50 -4.33
N THR A 102 -8.16 -4.92 -4.81
CA THR A 102 -7.78 -4.82 -6.24
C THR A 102 -8.64 -5.69 -7.15
N SER A 103 -9.09 -6.87 -6.71
CA SER A 103 -9.98 -7.73 -7.50
C SER A 103 -11.42 -7.19 -7.61
N VAL A 104 -11.85 -6.35 -6.66
CA VAL A 104 -13.22 -5.81 -6.62
C VAL A 104 -13.30 -4.47 -7.33
N PHE A 105 -12.28 -3.63 -7.16
CA PHE A 105 -12.22 -2.30 -7.75
C PHE A 105 -11.25 -2.32 -8.92
N THR A 106 -11.66 -2.94 -10.03
CA THR A 106 -10.80 -3.16 -11.20
C THR A 106 -10.66 -1.93 -12.11
N THR A 107 -11.50 -0.91 -11.93
CA THR A 107 -11.54 0.28 -12.79
C THR A 107 -10.96 1.53 -12.12
N ILE A 108 -10.39 1.38 -10.93
CA ILE A 108 -9.81 2.53 -10.21
C ILE A 108 -8.39 2.77 -10.72
N MET A 109 -8.04 4.05 -10.84
CA MET A 109 -6.67 4.45 -11.18
C MET A 109 -5.77 4.18 -9.98
N ILE A 110 -4.79 3.29 -10.15
CA ILE A 110 -3.80 2.99 -9.11
C ILE A 110 -2.47 3.62 -9.49
N PRO A 111 -1.85 4.43 -8.60
CA PRO A 111 -0.51 4.94 -8.85
C PRO A 111 0.53 3.82 -8.67
N TYR A 112 1.24 3.52 -9.74
CA TYR A 112 2.39 2.63 -9.75
C TYR A 112 3.68 3.45 -9.73
N ARG A 113 4.65 2.99 -8.96
CA ARG A 113 5.99 3.56 -8.91
C ARG A 113 6.99 2.52 -9.40
N SER A 114 7.70 2.83 -10.48
CA SER A 114 8.78 1.98 -11.00
C SER A 114 10.14 2.61 -10.71
N VAL A 115 11.09 1.74 -10.34
CA VAL A 115 12.48 2.14 -10.04
C VAL A 115 13.42 1.20 -10.79
N ILE A 116 14.34 1.77 -11.53
CA ILE A 116 15.36 1.09 -12.31
C ILE A 116 16.65 1.13 -11.49
N ILE A 117 17.17 -0.02 -11.12
CA ILE A 117 18.40 -0.14 -10.35
C ILE A 117 19.53 -0.58 -11.31
N PRO A 118 20.31 0.36 -11.87
CA PRO A 118 21.41 0.01 -12.77
C PRO A 118 22.55 -0.64 -11.99
N ILE A 119 23.16 -1.67 -12.56
CA ILE A 119 24.37 -2.29 -12.00
C ILE A 119 25.54 -1.34 -12.25
N LYS A 120 26.09 -0.76 -11.17
CA LYS A 120 27.31 0.06 -11.25
C LYS A 120 28.49 -0.82 -11.65
N LYS A 121 28.86 -0.82 -12.93
CA LYS A 121 30.20 -1.26 -13.38
C LYS A 121 31.18 -0.10 -13.22
N LEU A 122 32.47 -0.41 -13.09
CA LEU A 122 33.56 0.56 -12.83
C LEU A 122 33.67 1.70 -13.89
N SER A 123 32.93 1.60 -15.00
CA SER A 123 32.82 2.63 -16.03
C SER A 123 31.69 3.62 -15.74
N ASN A 124 31.99 4.93 -15.74
CA ASN A 124 31.02 6.02 -15.70
C ASN A 124 30.24 6.20 -17.02
N ALA A 125 30.03 5.13 -17.79
CA ALA A 125 29.31 5.18 -19.05
C ALA A 125 27.82 5.44 -18.78
N ILE A 126 27.35 6.63 -19.18
CA ILE A 126 25.94 6.98 -19.14
C ILE A 126 25.26 6.28 -20.33
N THR A 127 24.14 5.61 -20.08
CA THR A 127 23.32 5.03 -21.16
C THR A 127 22.86 6.14 -22.11
N THR A 128 23.15 6.00 -23.39
CA THR A 128 22.71 6.92 -24.45
C THR A 128 21.39 6.48 -25.12
N SER A 129 21.00 5.23 -24.90
CA SER A 129 19.75 4.64 -25.38
C SER A 129 18.51 5.36 -24.83
N ASN A 130 17.37 5.16 -25.50
CA ASN A 130 16.05 5.59 -25.03
C ASN A 130 15.33 4.38 -24.42
N PRO A 131 15.37 4.20 -23.09
CA PRO A 131 14.69 3.08 -22.45
C PRO A 131 13.17 3.28 -22.46
N TRP A 132 12.44 2.16 -22.45
CA TRP A 132 11.00 2.12 -22.28
C TRP A 132 10.63 1.01 -21.30
N ILE A 133 9.44 1.11 -20.71
CA ILE A 133 8.90 0.14 -19.76
C ILE A 133 7.45 -0.16 -20.10
N CYS A 134 7.04 -1.42 -19.90
CA CYS A 134 5.67 -1.87 -19.94
C CYS A 134 5.44 -2.71 -18.67
N VAL A 135 4.44 -2.36 -17.88
CA VAL A 135 4.05 -3.13 -16.69
C VAL A 135 2.75 -3.83 -17.00
N SER A 136 2.75 -5.15 -16.84
CA SER A 136 1.60 -6.02 -17.11
C SER A 136 1.20 -6.76 -15.83
N GLY A 137 -0.10 -6.81 -15.57
CA GLY A 137 -0.72 -7.55 -14.48
C GLY A 137 -1.89 -8.38 -14.97
N GLU A 138 -2.64 -8.98 -14.04
CA GLU A 138 -3.80 -9.83 -14.35
C GLU A 138 -4.93 -9.06 -15.06
N LEU A 139 -5.08 -7.77 -14.76
CA LEU A 139 -6.18 -6.93 -15.25
C LEU A 139 -5.82 -6.12 -16.51
N GLY A 140 -4.58 -6.21 -17.01
CA GLY A 140 -4.15 -5.49 -18.21
C GLY A 140 -2.68 -5.08 -18.19
N ASP A 141 -2.31 -4.18 -19.09
CA ASP A 141 -0.97 -3.62 -19.21
C ASP A 141 -1.00 -2.11 -19.47
N THR A 142 0.09 -1.45 -19.09
CA THR A 142 0.27 0.01 -19.23
C THR A 142 0.55 0.45 -20.67
N GLY A 143 0.75 -0.49 -21.59
CA GLY A 143 1.43 -0.25 -22.85
C GLY A 143 2.89 0.18 -22.66
N VAL A 144 3.50 0.59 -23.78
CA VAL A 144 4.89 1.07 -23.83
C VAL A 144 4.97 2.51 -23.33
N MET A 145 5.63 2.71 -22.19
CA MET A 145 5.93 4.02 -21.63
C MET A 145 7.41 4.36 -21.83
N GLN A 146 7.69 5.50 -22.46
CA GLN A 146 9.06 5.98 -22.64
C GLN A 146 9.61 6.52 -21.33
N ILE A 147 10.82 6.07 -20.96
CA ILE A 147 11.51 6.56 -19.77
C ILE A 147 12.40 7.73 -20.20
N PRO A 148 12.24 8.92 -19.59
CA PRO A 148 13.10 10.06 -19.89
C PRO A 148 14.58 9.71 -19.63
N LYS A 149 15.48 10.25 -20.46
CA LYS A 149 16.92 10.00 -20.29
C LYS A 149 17.38 10.35 -18.87
N ASN A 150 18.26 9.51 -18.33
CA ASN A 150 18.82 9.65 -16.98
C ASN A 150 17.79 9.58 -15.83
N HIS A 151 16.53 9.21 -16.09
CA HIS A 151 15.55 8.94 -15.04
C HIS A 151 15.58 7.46 -14.66
N LEU A 152 15.76 7.19 -13.37
CA LEU A 152 15.74 5.85 -12.79
C LEU A 152 14.50 5.61 -11.94
N GLU A 153 13.63 6.59 -11.81
CA GLU A 153 12.38 6.50 -11.07
C GLU A 153 11.29 7.22 -11.85
N MET A 154 10.11 6.59 -11.92
CA MET A 154 8.91 7.20 -12.48
C MET A 154 7.67 6.71 -11.74
N THR A 155 6.66 7.58 -11.67
CA THR A 155 5.33 7.25 -11.16
C THR A 155 4.32 7.45 -12.28
N PHE A 156 3.39 6.52 -12.43
CA PHE A 156 2.34 6.58 -13.45
C PHE A 156 1.04 6.00 -12.86
N GLU A 157 -0.10 6.44 -13.39
CA GLU A 157 -1.42 5.95 -13.00
C GLU A 157 -1.97 5.10 -14.14
N CYS A 158 -2.48 3.92 -13.81
CA CYS A 158 -3.10 2.98 -14.74
C CYS A 158 -4.35 2.37 -14.10
#